data_AF-A0A0E0BF47-F1
#
_entry.id   AF-A0A0E0BF47-F1
#
_cell.length_a   1.000
_cell.length_b   1.000
_cell.length_c   1.000
_cell.angle_alpha   90.00
_cell.angle_beta   90.00
_cell.angle_gamma   90.00
#
_symmetry.space_group_name_H-M   'P 1'
#
loop_
_entity.id
_entity.type
_entity.pdbx_description
1 polymer ?
#
loop_
_entity_poly.entity_id
_entity_poly.type
_entity_poly.pdbx_seq_one_letter_code
_entity_poly.pdbx_strand_id
1 'polypeptide(L)' 'MEARKLLQSCGWAGPYEVRHDAGGHGFFFCWHKRPLYAVTAWRPAASRRGHTRSTKEISADNEQQMNDTYIQETID' A
#
# COMPACT_ATOMS: atom_id res chain seq x y z
N MET A 1 -18.13 9.51 17.24
CA MET A 1 -18.07 9.88 15.81
C MET A 1 -18.34 11.38 15.71
N GLU A 2 -17.33 12.18 15.38
CA GLU A 2 -17.43 13.65 15.41
C GLU A 2 -18.35 14.22 14.33
N ALA A 3 -18.37 13.64 13.13
CA ALA A 3 -19.26 14.08 12.04
C ALA A 3 -20.76 13.95 12.40
N ARG A 4 -21.12 12.93 13.20
CA ARG A 4 -22.50 12.79 13.69
C ARG A 4 -22.85 13.84 14.73
N LYS A 5 -21.90 14.16 15.63
CA LYS A 5 -22.07 15.21 16.64
C LYS A 5 -22.25 16.58 15.97
N LEU A 6 -21.55 16.84 14.87
CA LEU A 6 -21.70 18.07 14.08
C LEU A 6 -23.13 18.25 13.55
N LEU A 7 -23.73 17.20 12.98
CA LEU A 7 -25.12 17.27 12.53
C LEU A 7 -26.10 17.53 13.68
N GLN A 8 -25.83 16.93 14.84
CA GLN A 8 -26.63 17.14 16.04
C GLN A 8 -26.52 18.56 16.58
N SER A 9 -25.31 19.12 16.66
CA SER A 9 -25.09 20.49 17.17
C SER A 9 -25.71 21.57 16.29
N CYS A 10 -25.80 21.33 14.97
CA CYS A 10 -26.41 22.27 14.03
C CYS A 10 -27.94 22.13 13.90
N GLY A 11 -28.57 21.22 14.66
CA GLY A 11 -30.01 20.94 14.55
C GLY A 11 -30.41 20.23 13.24
N TRP A 12 -29.45 19.63 12.54
CA TRP A 12 -29.66 18.93 11.26
C TRP A 12 -29.88 17.43 11.43
N ALA A 13 -29.82 16.92 12.67
CA ALA A 13 -30.08 15.53 12.98
C ALA A 13 -31.51 15.11 12.62
N GLY A 14 -31.65 13.93 12.03
CA GLY A 14 -32.93 13.35 11.62
C GLY A 14 -33.02 13.25 10.09
N PRO A 15 -33.18 14.36 9.35
CA PRO A 15 -33.11 14.34 7.91
C PRO A 15 -31.70 14.06 7.41
N TYR A 16 -30.65 14.58 8.04
CA TYR A 16 -29.27 14.24 7.70
C TYR A 16 -28.74 13.09 8.58
N GLU A 17 -28.07 12.13 7.94
CA GLU A 17 -27.37 11.03 8.62
C GLU A 17 -25.96 10.79 8.05
N VAL A 18 -25.08 10.25 8.89
CA VAL A 18 -23.73 9.80 8.49
C VAL A 18 -23.71 8.28 8.44
N ARG A 19 -23.35 7.71 7.28
CA ARG A 19 -23.22 6.25 7.07
C ARG A 19 -21.82 5.88 6.63
N HIS A 20 -21.27 4.81 7.18
CA HIS A 20 -20.00 4.27 6.70
C HIS A 20 -20.21 3.43 5.44
N ASP A 21 -19.20 3.42 4.58
CA ASP A 21 -19.10 2.41 3.53
C ASP A 21 -18.83 1.03 4.16
N ALA A 22 -19.07 -0.04 3.40
CA ALA A 22 -18.91 -1.40 3.91
C ALA A 22 -17.46 -1.72 4.31
N GLY A 23 -16.47 -1.05 3.71
CA GLY A 23 -15.05 -1.23 4.00
C GLY A 23 -14.52 -0.38 5.16
N GLY A 24 -15.32 0.56 5.70
CA GLY A 24 -14.85 1.50 6.72
C GLY A 24 -13.77 2.47 6.24
N HIS A 25 -13.59 2.63 4.93
CA HIS A 25 -12.60 3.53 4.32
C HIS A 25 -13.13 4.95 4.13
N GLY A 26 -14.42 5.15 4.30
CA GLY A 26 -15.05 6.45 4.19
C GLY A 26 -16.40 6.50 4.87
N PHE A 27 -17.08 7.61 4.63
CA PHE A 27 -18.46 7.79 5.03
C PHE A 27 -19.21 8.67 4.06
N PHE A 28 -20.53 8.60 4.12
CA PHE A 28 -21.46 9.38 3.34
C PHE A 28 -22.24 10.32 4.26
N PHE A 29 -22.47 11.54 3.79
CA PHE A 29 -23.58 12.35 4.26
C PHE A 29 -24.80 12.01 3.42
N CYS A 30 -25.87 11.59 4.08
CA CYS A 30 -27.12 11.20 3.44
C CYS A 30 -28.26 12.11 3.88
N TRP A 31 -29.23 12.31 2.99
CA TRP A 31 -30.56 12.79 3.37
C TRP A 31 -31.50 11.59 3.45
N HIS A 32 -32.00 11.29 4.65
CA HIS A 32 -32.50 9.98 5.01
C HIS A 32 -31.53 8.91 4.50
N LYS A 33 -32.02 7.85 3.85
CA LYS A 33 -31.17 6.78 3.33
C LYS A 33 -30.50 7.08 1.98
N ARG A 34 -30.71 8.28 1.41
CA ARG A 34 -30.18 8.64 0.10
C ARG A 34 -28.81 9.33 0.26
N PRO A 35 -27.71 8.77 -0.27
CA PRO A 35 -26.41 9.41 -0.21
C PRO A 35 -26.40 10.70 -1.05
N LEU A 36 -25.80 11.75 -0.50
CA LEU A 36 -25.61 13.04 -1.17
C LEU A 36 -24.12 13.31 -1.44
N TYR A 37 -23.28 13.08 -0.44
CA TYR A 37 -21.84 13.31 -0.51
C TYR A 37 -21.08 12.12 0.05
N ALA A 38 -19.93 11.82 -0.54
CA ALA A 38 -18.98 10.84 -0.06
C ALA A 38 -17.71 11.53 0.41
N VAL A 39 -17.18 11.07 1.55
CA VAL A 39 -15.91 11.53 2.12
C VAL A 39 -14.99 10.31 2.23
N THR A 40 -13.88 10.37 1.50
CA THR A 40 -12.84 9.33 1.51
C THR A 40 -11.48 9.96 1.76
N ALA A 41 -10.58 9.20 2.36
CA ALA A 41 -9.21 9.63 2.63
C ALA A 41 -8.23 8.68 1.94
N TRP A 42 -7.19 9.26 1.35
CA TRP A 42 -6.18 8.53 0.60
C TRP A 42 -4.81 8.81 1.19
N ARG A 43 -3.98 7.76 1.27
CA ARG A 43 -2.54 7.89 1.52
C ARG A 43 -1.79 7.63 0.22
N PRO A 44 -0.63 8.26 -0.01
CA PRO A 44 0.20 7.93 -1.17
C PRO A 44 0.47 6.41 -1.22
N ALA A 45 0.41 5.83 -2.41
CA ALA A 45 0.82 4.45 -2.60
C ALA A 45 2.30 4.32 -2.23
N ALA A 46 2.66 3.33 -1.41
CA ALA A 46 4.05 3.07 -1.11
C ALA A 46 4.79 2.82 -2.43
N SER A 47 5.81 3.63 -2.72
CA SER A 47 6.70 3.38 -3.85
C SER A 47 7.30 2.00 -3.64
N ARG A 48 7.01 1.06 -4.55
CA ARG A 48 7.74 -0.20 -4.62
C ARG A 48 9.17 0.13 -5.04
N ARG A 49 10.03 0.50 -4.09
CA ARG A 49 11.48 0.45 -4.27
C ARG A 49 11.88 -1.03 -4.26
N GLY A 50 11.48 -1.76 -5.30
CA GLY A 50 12.06 -3.03 -5.65
C GLY A 50 13.50 -2.74 -6.05
N HIS A 51 14.41 -3.00 -5.12
CA HIS A 51 15.83 -2.83 -5.27
C HIS A 51 16.28 -3.49 -6.58
N THR A 52 16.83 -2.68 -7.48
CA THR A 52 17.59 -3.15 -8.63
C THR A 52 18.73 -4.05 -8.13
N ARG A 53 18.64 -5.34 -8.45
CA ARG A 53 19.75 -6.25 -8.80
C ARG A 53 21.03 -6.11 -7.96
N SER A 54 21.16 -6.90 -6.88
CA SER A 54 22.48 -7.30 -6.38
C SER A 54 22.95 -8.50 -7.20
N THR A 55 23.54 -8.25 -8.37
CA THR A 55 24.51 -9.17 -8.99
C THR A 55 25.89 -8.71 -8.56
N LYS A 56 26.33 -9.13 -7.37
CA LYS A 56 27.74 -9.05 -6.95
C LYS A 56 28.26 -10.35 -6.32
N GLU A 57 27.51 -11.45 -6.41
CA GLU A 57 27.95 -12.77 -5.90
C GLU A 57 28.09 -13.82 -7.02
N ILE A 58 28.36 -13.41 -8.27
CA ILE A 58 28.63 -14.37 -9.37
C ILE A 58 30.06 -14.20 -9.92
N SER A 59 30.83 -13.18 -9.53
CA SER A 59 32.19 -13.00 -10.07
C SER A 59 33.27 -13.76 -9.30
N ALA A 60 33.12 -13.97 -7.99
CA ALA A 60 34.17 -14.62 -7.19
C ALA A 60 34.20 -16.14 -7.39
N ASP A 61 33.04 -16.79 -7.51
CA ASP A 61 32.96 -18.24 -7.63
C ASP A 61 33.34 -18.73 -9.03
N ASN A 62 33.02 -17.96 -10.09
CA ASN A 62 33.37 -18.33 -11.46
C ASN A 62 34.87 -18.21 -11.76
N GLU A 63 35.59 -17.24 -11.18
CA GLU A 63 37.04 -17.14 -11.36
C GLU A 63 37.78 -18.27 -10.63
N GLN A 64 37.33 -18.65 -9.43
CA GLN A 64 37.91 -19.77 -8.70
C GLN A 64 37.69 -21.09 -9.45
N GLN A 65 36.49 -21.32 -9.99
CA GLN A 65 36.19 -22.54 -10.73
C GLN A 65 36.97 -22.64 -12.05
N MET A 66 37.23 -21.52 -12.73
CA MET A 66 38.06 -21.52 -13.94
C MET A 66 39.53 -21.81 -13.61
N ASN A 67 40.05 -21.27 -12.51
CA ASN A 67 41.43 -21.51 -12.06
C ASN A 67 41.64 -22.95 -11.59
N ASP A 68 40.68 -23.52 -10.86
CA ASP A 68 40.76 -24.91 -10.40
C ASP A 68 40.73 -25.89 -11.59
N THR A 69 39.94 -25.59 -12.64
CA THR A 69 39.91 -26.38 -13.88
C THR A 69 41.24 -26.29 -14.63
N TYR A 70 41.84 -25.10 -14.73
CA TYR A 70 43.10 -24.89 -15.44
C TYR A 70 44.30 -25.57 -14.76
N ILE A 71 44.30 -25.62 -13.43
CA ILE A 71 45.36 -26.28 -12.67
C ILE A 71 45.24 -27.81 -12.76
N GLN A 72 44.03 -28.36 -12.83
CA GLN A 72 43.84 -29.81 -12.99
C GLN A 72 44.30 -30.30 -14.37
N GLU A 73 44.05 -29.55 -15.45
CA GLU A 73 44.48 -29.92 -16.81
C GLU A 73 46.00 -29.79 -17.05
N THR A 74 46.74 -29.12 -16.16
CA THR A 74 48.19 -28.91 -16.31
C THR A 74 49.02 -30.00 -15.60
N ILE A 75 48.40 -30.83 -14.75
CA ILE A 75 49.09 -31.81 -13.89
C ILE A 75 48.98 -33.26 -14.42
N ASP A 76 48.28 -33.48 -15.54
CA ASP A 76 48.22 -34.79 -16.24
C ASP A 76 49.07 -34.83 -17.52
#